data_AF-A0A7S0IUN3-F1
#
_entry.id   AF-A0A7S0IUN3-F1
#
_cell.length_a   1.000
_cell.length_b   1.000
_cell.length_c   1.000
_cell.angle_alpha   90.00
_cell.angle_beta   90.00
_cell.angle_gamma   90.00
#
_symmetry.space_group_name_H-M   'P 1'
#
loop_
_entity.id
_entity.type
_entity.pdbx_description
1 polymer ?
#
loop_
_entity_poly.entity_id
_entity_poly.type
_entity_poly.pdbx_seq_one_letter_code
_entity_poly.pdbx_strand_id
1 'polypeptide(L)'
;PMCTGFEPALEKYTSAAADAGAPIQCIYVPSDRDQPSAAARAKALGMLQVPFDAAAGLKKQMKVWAGSEMMQFGMLRRSGVPALVVLDNGGKEMAFLEAERRGPQALREWPADPRGQW
;
A
#
# COMPACT_ATOMS: atom_id res chain seq x y z
N PRO A 1 -14.50 -3.09 1.76
CA PRO A 1 -14.58 -3.69 3.12
C PRO A 1 -13.20 -4.03 3.73
N MET A 2 -12.33 -4.77 3.02
CA MET A 2 -11.02 -5.18 3.59
C MET A 2 -10.07 -3.98 3.79
N CYS A 3 -10.02 -3.04 2.84
CA CYS A 3 -9.17 -1.85 2.95
C CYS A 3 -9.59 -0.96 4.15
N THR A 4 -10.90 -0.70 4.29
CA THR A 4 -11.45 0.09 5.40
C THR A 4 -11.21 -0.52 6.79
N GLY A 5 -11.02 -1.83 6.89
CA GLY A 5 -10.66 -2.49 8.16
C GLY A 5 -9.17 -2.45 8.47
N PHE A 6 -8.31 -2.29 7.45
CA PHE A 6 -6.86 -2.23 7.60
C PHE A 6 -6.36 -0.80 7.85
N GLU A 7 -7.01 0.19 7.26
CA GLU A 7 -6.61 1.62 7.31
C GLU A 7 -6.36 2.16 8.72
N PRO A 8 -7.21 1.90 9.75
CA PRO A 8 -6.94 2.38 11.10
C PRO A 8 -5.66 1.79 11.73
N ALA A 9 -5.28 0.58 11.33
CA ALA A 9 -4.04 -0.05 11.80
C ALA A 9 -2.82 0.57 11.10
N LEU A 10 -2.93 0.85 9.80
CA LEU A 10 -1.89 1.53 9.05
C LEU A 10 -1.67 2.95 9.58
N GLU A 11 -2.73 3.71 9.84
CA GLU A 11 -2.65 5.05 10.41
C GLU A 11 -1.90 5.05 11.74
N LYS A 12 -2.33 4.21 12.69
CA LYS A 12 -1.65 4.03 13.98
C LYS A 12 -0.17 3.67 13.83
N TYR A 13 0.14 2.78 12.88
CA TYR A 13 1.50 2.37 12.61
C TYR A 13 2.35 3.53 12.09
N THR A 14 1.84 4.30 11.13
CA THR A 14 2.55 5.47 10.59
C THR A 14 2.73 6.59 11.62
N SER A 15 1.74 6.82 12.51
CA SER A 15 1.87 7.76 13.61
C SER A 15 2.94 7.33 14.61
N ALA A 16 2.96 6.06 15.01
CA ALA A 16 3.96 5.53 15.92
C ALA A 16 5.39 5.62 15.35
N ALA A 17 5.56 5.37 14.05
CA ALA A 17 6.85 5.52 13.37
C ALA A 17 7.31 6.99 13.33
N ALA A 18 6.38 7.92 13.11
CA ALA A 18 6.66 9.35 13.20
C ALA A 18 7.09 9.77 14.62
N ASP A 19 6.38 9.31 15.66
CA ASP A 19 6.70 9.58 17.06
C ASP A 19 8.07 8.99 17.48
N ALA A 20 8.47 7.87 16.86
CA ALA A 20 9.77 7.23 17.06
C ALA A 20 10.92 7.93 16.31
N GLY A 21 10.64 8.94 15.49
CA GLY A 21 11.64 9.67 14.71
C GLY A 21 12.01 9.00 13.38
N ALA A 22 11.23 8.03 12.92
CA ALA A 22 11.39 7.34 11.64
C ALA A 22 10.11 7.46 10.79
N PRO A 23 9.76 8.67 10.30
CA PRO A 23 8.50 8.89 9.60
C PRO A 23 8.41 8.06 8.31
N ILE A 24 7.26 7.42 8.12
CA ILE A 24 6.95 6.61 6.94
C ILE A 24 6.05 7.41 5.99
N GLN A 25 6.46 7.51 4.72
CA GLN A 25 5.61 8.07 3.68
C GLN A 25 4.83 6.97 2.97
N CYS A 26 3.51 6.89 3.21
CA CYS A 26 2.64 6.06 2.39
C CYS A 26 2.26 6.79 1.09
N ILE A 27 2.26 6.04 -0.02
CA ILE A 27 1.83 6.50 -1.34
C ILE A 27 0.69 5.59 -1.81
N TYR A 28 -0.45 6.19 -2.12
CA TYR A 28 -1.63 5.50 -2.60
C TYR A 28 -1.49 5.12 -4.08
N VAL A 29 -1.61 3.82 -4.38
CA VAL A 29 -1.71 3.28 -5.74
C VAL A 29 -3.18 2.94 -6.02
N PRO A 30 -3.90 3.77 -6.78
CA PRO A 30 -5.35 3.70 -6.85
C PRO A 30 -5.85 2.48 -7.61
N SER A 31 -6.87 1.81 -7.08
CA SER A 31 -7.67 0.77 -7.77
C SER A 31 -9.16 1.15 -7.89
N ASP A 32 -9.44 2.43 -7.66
CA ASP A 32 -10.76 3.02 -7.80
C ASP A 32 -11.23 3.00 -9.25
N ARG A 33 -12.55 3.14 -9.45
CA ARG A 33 -13.18 3.04 -10.76
C ARG A 33 -12.83 4.20 -11.69
N ASP A 34 -12.48 5.35 -11.12
CA ASP A 34 -12.20 6.58 -11.83
C ASP A 34 -11.25 7.50 -11.04
N GLN A 35 -10.66 8.46 -11.75
CA GLN A 35 -9.71 9.42 -11.19
C GLN A 35 -10.30 10.29 -10.05
N PRO A 36 -11.54 10.82 -10.14
CA PRO A 36 -12.15 11.56 -9.03
C PRO A 36 -12.27 10.74 -7.75
N SER A 37 -12.68 9.48 -7.85
CA SER A 37 -12.81 8.56 -6.71
C SER A 37 -11.44 8.27 -6.08
N ALA A 38 -10.41 8.03 -6.91
CA ALA A 38 -9.04 7.87 -6.45
C ALA A 38 -8.53 9.09 -5.69
N ALA A 39 -8.73 10.29 -6.25
CA ALA A 39 -8.29 11.54 -5.63
C ALA A 39 -9.01 11.82 -4.30
N ALA A 40 -10.32 11.57 -4.24
CA ALA A 40 -11.09 11.68 -3.00
C ALA A 40 -10.58 10.70 -1.93
N ARG A 41 -10.24 9.46 -2.33
CA ARG A 41 -9.70 8.44 -1.43
C ARG A 41 -8.32 8.81 -0.90
N ALA A 42 -7.41 9.23 -1.77
CA ALA A 42 -6.07 9.67 -1.37
C ALA A 42 -6.14 10.85 -0.39
N LYS A 43 -7.01 11.82 -0.66
CA LYS A 43 -7.25 12.96 0.25
C LYS A 43 -7.78 12.52 1.60
N ALA A 44 -8.75 11.60 1.63
CA ALA A 44 -9.30 11.07 2.89
C ALA A 44 -8.26 10.32 3.73
N LEU A 45 -7.28 9.69 3.08
CA LEU A 45 -6.16 8.99 3.73
C LEU A 45 -4.98 9.91 4.08
N GLY A 46 -4.99 11.17 3.63
CA GLY A 46 -3.85 12.08 3.79
C GLY A 46 -2.58 11.63 3.05
N MET A 47 -2.73 10.82 1.99
CA MET A 47 -1.61 10.21 1.26
C MET A 47 -1.37 10.92 -0.08
N LEU A 48 -0.09 10.93 -0.50
CA LEU A 48 0.24 11.18 -1.90
C LEU A 48 -0.33 10.05 -2.77
N GLN A 49 -0.62 10.34 -4.04
CA GLN A 49 -1.20 9.37 -4.95
C GLN A 49 -0.37 9.24 -6.23
N VAL A 50 -0.19 8.02 -6.72
CA VAL A 50 0.30 7.76 -8.08
C VAL A 50 -0.75 8.22 -9.10
N PRO A 51 -0.38 8.97 -10.16
CA PRO A 51 -1.31 9.36 -11.22
C PRO A 51 -2.14 8.17 -11.71
N PHE A 52 -3.45 8.37 -11.84
CA PHE A 52 -4.41 7.29 -12.09
C PHE A 52 -4.02 6.44 -13.30
N ASP A 53 -3.63 7.08 -14.41
CA ASP A 53 -3.23 6.42 -15.65
C ASP A 53 -1.87 5.70 -15.56
N ALA A 54 -1.01 6.13 -14.63
CA ALA A 54 0.31 5.52 -14.41
C ALA A 54 0.26 4.32 -13.44
N ALA A 55 -0.80 4.20 -12.63
CA ALA A 55 -0.93 3.17 -11.61
C ALA A 55 -0.89 1.75 -12.19
N ALA A 56 -1.41 1.55 -13.41
CA ALA A 56 -1.42 0.26 -14.09
C ALA A 56 -0.01 -0.34 -14.27
N GLY A 57 1.00 0.49 -14.54
CA GLY A 57 2.39 0.04 -14.69
C GLY A 57 2.93 -0.56 -13.39
N LEU A 58 2.75 0.16 -12.28
CA LEU A 58 3.20 -0.29 -10.96
C LEU A 58 2.47 -1.55 -10.50
N LYS A 59 1.15 -1.63 -10.72
CA LYS A 59 0.35 -2.82 -10.39
C LYS A 59 0.84 -4.07 -11.12
N LYS A 60 1.15 -3.95 -12.41
CA LYS A 60 1.72 -5.06 -13.20
C LYS A 60 3.11 -5.44 -12.72
N GLN A 61 3.97 -4.45 -12.45
CA GLN A 61 5.31 -4.67 -11.93
C GLN A 61 5.30 -5.41 -10.59
N MET A 62 4.48 -4.96 -9.65
CA MET A 62 4.39 -5.52 -8.29
C MET A 62 3.47 -6.74 -8.21
N LYS A 63 2.73 -7.03 -9.29
CA LYS A 63 1.69 -8.06 -9.37
C LYS A 63 0.59 -7.91 -8.30
N VAL A 64 0.14 -6.68 -8.04
CA VAL A 64 -0.90 -6.37 -7.05
C VAL A 64 -2.02 -5.58 -7.73
N TRP A 65 -3.25 -6.11 -7.68
CA TRP A 65 -4.44 -5.41 -8.17
C TRP A 65 -5.72 -5.96 -7.56
N ALA A 66 -6.77 -5.13 -7.51
CA ALA A 66 -8.05 -5.54 -6.97
C ALA A 66 -8.72 -6.64 -7.82
N GLY A 67 -9.62 -7.41 -7.22
CA GLY A 67 -10.35 -8.47 -7.94
C GLY A 67 -11.15 -7.92 -9.13
N SER A 68 -11.66 -6.69 -9.01
CA SER A 68 -12.33 -5.95 -10.09
C SER A 68 -11.45 -5.69 -11.31
N GLU A 69 -10.14 -5.76 -11.16
CA GLU A 69 -9.16 -5.47 -12.21
C GLU A 69 -8.58 -6.74 -12.86
N MET A 70 -9.06 -7.93 -12.48
CA MET A 70 -8.57 -9.21 -13.03
C MET A 70 -8.75 -9.32 -14.54
N MET A 71 -9.80 -8.73 -15.13
CA MET A 71 -9.98 -8.71 -16.58
C MET A 71 -8.96 -7.81 -17.29
N GLN A 72 -8.42 -6.81 -16.60
CA GLN A 72 -7.45 -5.86 -17.15
C GLN A 72 -6.00 -6.35 -17.01
N PHE A 73 -5.68 -7.00 -15.88
CA PHE A 73 -4.31 -7.37 -15.54
C PHE A 73 -4.05 -8.88 -15.50
N GLY A 74 -5.11 -9.69 -15.62
CA GLY A 74 -5.06 -11.14 -15.58
C GLY A 74 -5.24 -11.73 -14.19
N MET A 75 -5.10 -13.05 -14.11
CA MET A 75 -5.30 -13.83 -12.88
C MET A 75 -4.01 -13.99 -12.06
N LEU A 76 -2.85 -13.75 -12.66
CA LEU A 76 -1.54 -14.00 -12.05
C LEU A 76 -1.05 -12.84 -11.18
N ARG A 77 -1.84 -12.51 -10.14
CA ARG A 77 -1.45 -11.57 -9.09
C ARG A 77 -0.74 -12.28 -7.93
N ARG A 78 0.23 -11.60 -7.33
CA ARG A 78 0.83 -11.96 -6.03
C ARG A 78 -0.17 -11.77 -4.90
N SER A 79 -1.00 -10.72 -4.96
CA SER A 79 -2.02 -10.39 -3.97
C SER A 79 -3.10 -9.48 -4.56
N GLY A 80 -4.27 -9.44 -3.94
CA GLY A 80 -5.22 -8.34 -4.07
C GLY A 80 -4.99 -7.22 -3.07
N VAL A 81 -6.03 -6.41 -2.85
CA VAL A 81 -5.99 -5.21 -1.99
C VAL A 81 -6.78 -5.42 -0.70
N PRO A 82 -6.31 -4.90 0.46
CA PRO A 82 -5.12 -4.07 0.64
C PRO A 82 -3.81 -4.87 0.55
N ALA A 83 -2.72 -4.24 0.10
CA ALA A 83 -1.37 -4.79 0.17
C ALA A 83 -0.36 -3.64 0.14
N LEU A 84 0.83 -3.86 0.71
CA LEU A 84 1.90 -2.85 0.75
C LEU A 84 3.18 -3.42 0.17
N VAL A 85 3.88 -2.61 -0.59
CA VAL A 85 5.26 -2.86 -1.01
C VAL A 85 6.11 -1.83 -0.29
N VAL A 86 7.00 -2.28 0.57
CA VAL A 86 7.93 -1.42 1.32
C VAL A 86 9.18 -1.25 0.48
N LEU A 87 9.53 0.01 0.19
CA LEU A 87 10.69 0.37 -0.62
C LEU A 87 11.73 1.08 0.25
N ASP A 88 13.00 0.92 -0.08
CA ASP A 88 14.05 1.82 0.41
C ASP A 88 14.06 3.15 -0.37
N ASN A 89 14.92 4.08 0.06
CA ASN A 89 15.08 5.38 -0.61
C ASN A 89 15.62 5.27 -2.05
N GLY A 90 16.16 4.11 -2.45
CA GLY A 90 16.59 3.81 -3.81
C GLY A 90 15.50 3.18 -4.67
N GLY A 91 14.30 2.94 -4.12
CA GLY A 91 13.18 2.29 -4.81
C GLY A 91 13.29 0.78 -4.87
N LYS A 92 14.21 0.16 -4.11
CA LYS A 92 14.33 -1.30 -4.02
C LYS A 92 13.28 -1.85 -3.05
N GLU A 93 12.57 -2.89 -3.46
CA GLU A 93 11.65 -3.62 -2.58
C GLU A 93 12.43 -4.27 -1.41
N MET A 94 12.08 -3.85 -0.19
CA MET A 94 12.58 -4.40 1.05
C MET A 94 11.66 -5.50 1.59
N ALA A 95 10.35 -5.30 1.47
CA ALA A 95 9.34 -6.24 1.95
C ALA A 95 8.02 -6.07 1.21
N PHE A 96 7.19 -7.10 1.31
CA PHE A 96 5.82 -7.09 0.82
C PHE A 96 4.88 -7.55 1.93
N LEU A 97 3.88 -6.73 2.23
CA LEU A 97 2.92 -6.96 3.29
C LEU A 97 1.57 -7.37 2.68
N GLU A 98 1.25 -8.66 2.76
CA GLU A 98 0.01 -9.26 2.22
C GLU A 98 -1.21 -8.96 3.12
N ALA A 99 -1.56 -7.68 3.22
CA ALA A 99 -2.65 -7.22 4.08
C ALA A 99 -4.04 -7.75 3.64
N GLU A 100 -4.20 -8.23 2.41
CA GLU A 100 -5.47 -8.78 1.90
C GLU A 100 -5.87 -10.01 2.70
N ARG A 101 -4.93 -10.93 2.94
CA ARG A 101 -5.18 -12.16 3.69
C ARG A 101 -4.97 -11.99 5.19
N ARG A 102 -3.99 -11.18 5.58
CA ARG A 102 -3.49 -11.10 6.97
C ARG A 102 -3.98 -9.89 7.74
N GLY A 103 -4.57 -8.91 7.05
CA GLY A 103 -5.01 -7.67 7.66
C GLY A 103 -3.89 -6.98 8.45
N PRO A 104 -4.19 -6.40 9.62
CA PRO A 104 -3.22 -5.69 10.45
C PRO A 104 -1.98 -6.50 10.85
N GLN A 105 -2.06 -7.84 10.88
CA GLN A 105 -0.92 -8.68 11.26
C GLN A 105 0.23 -8.62 10.24
N ALA A 106 -0.05 -8.22 8.99
CA ALA A 106 0.97 -8.03 7.97
C ALA A 106 1.99 -6.93 8.35
N LEU A 107 1.60 -5.95 9.18
CA LEU A 107 2.49 -4.88 9.61
C LEU A 107 3.68 -5.37 10.46
N ARG A 108 3.60 -6.57 11.04
CA ARG A 108 4.73 -7.19 11.77
C ARG A 108 5.89 -7.60 10.87
N GLU A 109 5.66 -7.66 9.56
CA GLU A 109 6.68 -8.01 8.56
C GLU A 109 7.35 -6.77 7.96
N TRP A 110 6.99 -5.59 8.45
CA TRP A 110 7.66 -4.37 8.07
C TRP A 110 9.14 -4.47 8.49
N PRO A 111 10.08 -4.24 7.57
CA PRO A 111 11.50 -4.39 7.86
C PRO A 111 11.95 -3.29 8.82
N ALA A 112 12.63 -3.67 9.89
CA ALA A 112 13.26 -2.70 10.78
C ALA A 112 14.42 -1.99 10.05
N ASP A 113 14.74 -0.78 10.50
CA ASP A 113 15.95 -0.09 10.06
C ASP A 113 17.22 -0.89 10.49
N PRO A 114 18.43 -0.53 10.01
CA PRO A 114 19.67 -1.17 10.42
C PRO A 114 19.98 -1.10 11.93
N ARG A 115 19.26 -0.28 12.70
CA ARG A 115 19.36 -0.13 14.16
C ARG A 115 18.31 -0.96 14.89
N GLY A 116 17.50 -1.75 14.17
CA GLY A 116 16.40 -2.53 14.74
C GLY A 116 15.25 -1.65 15.25
N GLN A 117 15.20 -0.38 14.84
CA GLN A 117 14.15 0.55 15.18
C GLN A 117 13.15 0.67 14.04
N TRP A 118 11.92 0.96 14.46
CA TRP A 118 10.76 1.18 13.61
C TRP A 118 10.79 2.59 13.05
#